data_AF-A0A8T4VWK4-F1
#
_entry.id   AF-A0A8T4VWK4-F1
#
_cell.length_a   1.000
_cell.length_b   1.000
_cell.length_c   1.000
_cell.angle_alpha   90.00
_cell.angle_beta   90.00
_cell.angle_gamma   90.00
#
_symmetry.space_group_name_H-M   'P 1'
#
loop_
_entity.id
_entity.type
_entity.pdbx_description
1 polymer ?
#
loop_
_entity_poly.entity_id
_entity_poly.type
_entity_poly.pdbx_seq_one_letter_code
_entity_poly.pdbx_strand_id
1 'polypeptide(L)'
;MVHIIETVFGEFVTKHNIEFKEMQSLEDAQNAIKEIGSDPNSIPIMSPKMVHRVIRINNVVLQDAIIIKQDMLSVGGEVAVPKKTFELHQEKASILVSGTVHQYRLLISKLKRHYSRIQKIAIELETIMDKIT
;
A
#
# COMPACT_ATOMS: atom_id res chain seq x y z
N MET A 1 -31.12 -16.68 9.90
CA MET A 1 -31.94 -17.03 8.75
C MET A 1 -31.03 -16.98 7.54
N VAL A 2 -30.58 -18.15 7.13
CA VAL A 2 -29.59 -18.39 6.09
C VAL A 2 -30.38 -18.68 4.81
N HIS A 3 -30.24 -17.80 3.81
CA HIS A 3 -30.54 -18.07 2.40
C HIS A 3 -29.27 -17.62 1.65
N ILE A 4 -28.22 -18.45 1.60
CA ILE A 4 -28.03 -19.52 0.59
C ILE A 4 -28.18 -18.85 -0.79
N ILE A 5 -27.08 -18.36 -1.37
CA ILE A 5 -26.27 -19.16 -2.30
C ILE A 5 -27.18 -19.79 -3.35
N GLU A 6 -27.60 -19.06 -4.37
CA GLU A 6 -28.28 -19.69 -5.50
C GLU A 6 -27.56 -19.20 -6.77
N THR A 7 -26.34 -19.66 -7.08
CA THR A 7 -25.68 -20.90 -6.64
C THR A 7 -24.15 -20.67 -6.65
N VAL A 8 -23.67 -19.86 -5.69
CA VAL A 8 -22.39 -19.09 -5.69
C VAL A 8 -22.07 -18.50 -7.07
N PHE A 9 -22.68 -17.35 -7.35
CA PHE A 9 -22.56 -16.55 -8.58
C PHE A 9 -23.30 -17.09 -9.81
N GLY A 10 -24.63 -16.89 -9.83
CA GLY A 10 -25.31 -16.68 -11.11
C GLY A 10 -24.66 -15.51 -11.85
N GLU A 11 -24.63 -15.55 -13.19
CA GLU A 11 -24.01 -14.52 -14.02
C GLU A 11 -24.56 -13.13 -13.65
N PHE A 12 -23.76 -12.32 -12.95
CA PHE A 12 -24.06 -10.93 -12.73
C PHE A 12 -23.92 -10.20 -14.08
N VAL A 13 -25.04 -10.07 -14.80
CA VAL A 13 -25.08 -9.25 -16.02
C VAL A 13 -25.01 -7.78 -15.60
N THR A 14 -23.79 -7.25 -15.52
CA THR A 14 -23.56 -5.82 -15.31
C THR A 14 -23.67 -5.10 -16.65
N LYS A 15 -24.35 -3.94 -16.69
CA LYS A 15 -24.46 -3.11 -17.91
C LYS A 15 -23.10 -2.77 -18.53
N HIS A 16 -22.05 -2.76 -17.72
CA HIS A 16 -20.72 -2.27 -18.09
C HIS A 16 -19.64 -3.36 -18.12
N ASN A 17 -20.00 -4.66 -18.08
CA ASN A 17 -19.06 -5.79 -18.12
C ASN A 17 -17.86 -5.62 -17.16
N ILE A 18 -18.16 -5.36 -15.89
CA ILE A 18 -17.15 -5.08 -14.87
C ILE A 18 -16.34 -6.35 -14.58
N GLU A 19 -15.03 -6.28 -14.77
CA GLU A 19 -14.09 -7.36 -14.42
C GLU A 19 -13.14 -6.93 -13.29
N PHE A 20 -12.73 -7.90 -12.47
CA PHE A 20 -11.65 -7.72 -11.51
C PHE A 20 -10.33 -8.06 -12.19
N LYS A 21 -9.35 -7.15 -12.10
CA LYS A 21 -8.00 -7.39 -12.58
C LYS A 21 -7.00 -7.16 -11.45
N GLU A 22 -6.28 -8.22 -11.10
CA GLU A 22 -5.24 -8.14 -10.07
C GLU A 22 -3.94 -7.59 -10.66
N MET A 23 -3.25 -6.73 -9.91
CA MET A 23 -2.00 -6.09 -10.33
C MET A 23 -0.85 -6.60 -9.44
N GLN A 24 -0.13 -7.61 -9.92
CA GLN A 24 0.96 -8.25 -9.16
C GLN A 24 2.28 -7.51 -9.32
N SER A 25 2.46 -6.69 -10.35
CA SER A 25 3.69 -5.94 -10.60
C SER A 25 3.44 -4.62 -11.33
N LEU A 26 4.46 -3.75 -11.37
CA LEU A 26 4.46 -2.56 -12.22
C LEU A 26 4.33 -2.93 -13.70
N GLU A 27 4.89 -4.06 -14.13
CA GLU A 27 4.77 -4.54 -15.50
C GLU A 27 3.31 -4.91 -15.84
N ASP A 28 2.61 -5.62 -14.96
CA ASP A 28 1.19 -5.95 -15.15
C ASP A 28 0.35 -4.68 -15.30
N ALA A 29 0.57 -3.71 -14.42
CA ALA A 29 -0.14 -2.43 -14.46
C ALA A 29 0.18 -1.66 -15.74
N GLN A 30 1.45 -1.63 -16.17
CA GLN A 30 1.83 -0.99 -17.43
C GLN A 30 1.16 -1.65 -18.63
N ASN A 31 1.15 -2.98 -18.69
CA ASN A 31 0.55 -3.74 -19.78
C ASN A 31 -0.98 -3.55 -19.81
N ALA A 32 -1.64 -3.62 -18.66
CA ALA A 32 -3.09 -3.36 -18.57
C ALA A 32 -3.46 -1.94 -19.03
N ILE A 33 -2.66 -0.93 -18.69
CA ILE A 33 -2.89 0.44 -19.15
C ILE A 33 -2.69 0.57 -20.68
N LYS A 34 -1.65 -0.08 -21.22
CA LYS A 34 -1.37 -0.10 -22.67
C LYS A 34 -2.50 -0.78 -23.45
N GLU A 35 -3.02 -1.90 -22.95
CA GLU A 35 -4.12 -2.65 -23.58
C GLU A 35 -5.38 -1.80 -23.80
N ILE A 36 -5.65 -0.85 -22.89
CA ILE A 36 -6.79 0.07 -22.98
C ILE A 36 -6.51 1.24 -23.96
N GLY A 37 -5.27 1.42 -24.41
CA GLY A 37 -4.88 2.47 -25.36
C GLY A 37 -4.66 3.85 -24.72
N SER A 38 -4.26 3.90 -23.44
CA SER A 38 -3.93 5.17 -22.77
C SER A 38 -2.68 5.83 -23.38
N ASP A 39 -2.54 7.16 -23.22
CA ASP A 39 -1.37 7.91 -23.67
C ASP A 39 -0.07 7.28 -23.12
N PRO A 40 0.91 6.93 -23.97
CA PRO A 40 2.17 6.33 -23.53
C PRO A 40 2.91 7.11 -22.44
N ASN A 41 2.83 8.44 -22.43
CA ASN A 41 3.47 9.30 -21.45
C ASN A 41 2.80 9.23 -20.06
N SER A 42 1.53 8.82 -20.00
CA SER A 42 0.78 8.68 -18.75
C SER A 42 1.04 7.35 -18.04
N ILE A 43 1.46 6.31 -18.76
CA ILE A 43 1.72 4.96 -18.24
C ILE A 43 2.63 4.96 -17.01
N PRO A 44 3.85 5.55 -17.03
CA PRO A 44 4.75 5.51 -15.88
C PRO A 44 4.21 6.29 -14.65
N ILE A 45 3.25 7.19 -14.86
CA ILE A 45 2.61 7.97 -13.80
C ILE A 45 1.46 7.17 -13.16
N MET A 46 0.73 6.39 -13.98
CA MET A 46 -0.44 5.62 -13.54
C MET A 46 -0.07 4.26 -12.95
N SER A 47 0.89 3.54 -13.55
CA SER A 47 1.19 2.16 -13.14
C SER A 47 1.54 2.01 -11.64
N PRO A 48 2.30 2.93 -11.00
CA PRO A 48 2.60 2.82 -9.58
C PRO A 48 1.39 3.04 -8.66
N LYS A 49 0.29 3.60 -9.18
CA LYS A 49 -0.96 3.83 -8.44
C LYS A 49 -1.87 2.60 -8.44
N MET A 50 -1.59 1.60 -9.28
CA MET A 50 -2.43 0.41 -9.44
C MET A 50 -1.89 -0.81 -8.69
N VAL A 51 -0.63 -0.79 -8.29
CA VAL A 51 0.04 -1.91 -7.61
C VAL A 51 -0.01 -1.67 -6.10
N HIS A 52 -0.76 -2.51 -5.37
CA HIS A 52 -0.95 -2.40 -3.92
C HIS A 52 -0.09 -3.39 -3.14
N ARG A 53 0.45 -2.97 -1.99
CA ARG A 53 1.27 -3.80 -1.10
C ARG A 53 0.91 -3.59 0.37
N VAL A 54 0.95 -4.68 1.12
CA VAL A 54 0.88 -4.68 2.59
C VAL A 54 2.22 -5.17 3.12
N ILE A 55 2.92 -4.34 3.89
CA ILE A 55 4.23 -4.64 4.45
C ILE A 55 4.17 -4.64 5.97
N ARG A 56 4.63 -5.72 6.59
CA ARG A 56 4.80 -5.81 8.04
C ARG A 56 6.18 -5.31 8.43
N ILE A 57 6.22 -4.34 9.34
CA ILE A 57 7.46 -3.87 9.96
C ILE A 57 7.43 -4.31 11.42
N ASN A 58 8.36 -5.19 11.81
CA ASN A 58 8.48 -5.66 13.17
C ASN A 58 9.45 -4.76 13.98
N ASN A 59 9.37 -4.80 15.30
CA ASN A 59 10.32 -4.13 16.20
C ASN A 59 10.37 -2.59 16.06
N VAL A 60 9.24 -1.96 15.71
CA VAL A 60 9.11 -0.51 15.56
C VAL A 60 8.79 0.11 16.92
N VAL A 61 9.54 1.13 17.32
CA VAL A 61 9.21 1.94 18.50
C VAL A 61 7.87 2.62 18.26
N LEU A 62 6.91 2.49 19.18
CA LEU A 62 5.53 2.91 18.95
C LEU A 62 5.39 4.43 18.67
N GLN A 63 6.27 5.26 19.22
CA GLN A 63 6.39 6.67 18.85
C GLN A 63 6.70 6.86 17.35
N ASP A 64 7.62 6.08 16.80
CA ASP A 64 7.95 6.11 15.37
C ASP A 64 6.77 5.58 14.54
N ALA A 65 6.06 4.57 15.04
CA ALA A 65 4.86 4.03 14.38
C ALA A 65 3.75 5.08 14.24
N ILE A 66 3.58 5.97 15.23
CA ILE A 66 2.65 7.10 15.14
C ILE A 66 3.05 8.04 14.01
N ILE A 67 4.34 8.39 13.90
CA ILE A 67 4.84 9.27 12.83
C ILE A 67 4.66 8.62 11.46
N ILE A 68 5.03 7.34 11.31
CA ILE A 68 4.85 6.58 10.06
C ILE A 68 3.36 6.53 9.69
N LYS A 69 2.47 6.30 10.67
CA LYS A 69 1.02 6.33 10.44
C LYS A 69 0.54 7.69 9.95
N GLN A 70 0.94 8.78 10.60
CA GLN A 70 0.54 10.13 10.18
C GLN A 70 1.05 10.48 8.78
N ASP A 71 2.30 10.13 8.47
CA ASP A 71 2.86 10.36 7.13
C ASP A 71 2.17 9.51 6.06
N MET A 72 1.85 8.24 6.36
CA MET A 72 1.15 7.38 5.41
C MET A 72 -0.29 7.84 5.17
N LEU A 73 -1.01 8.24 6.23
CA LEU A 73 -2.36 8.80 6.11
C LEU A 73 -2.38 10.05 5.23
N SER A 74 -1.36 10.91 5.34
CA SER A 74 -1.27 12.14 4.54
C SER A 74 -1.09 11.91 3.04
N VAL A 75 -0.69 10.71 2.62
CA VAL A 75 -0.56 10.31 1.19
C VAL A 75 -1.68 9.36 0.76
N GLY A 76 -2.71 9.18 1.62
CA GLY A 76 -3.89 8.36 1.35
C GLY A 76 -3.70 6.85 1.56
N GLY A 77 -2.64 6.43 2.25
CA GLY A 77 -2.42 5.05 2.66
C GLY A 77 -2.95 4.76 4.07
N GLU A 78 -2.64 3.57 4.60
CA GLU A 78 -3.00 3.18 5.97
C GLU A 78 -1.83 2.51 6.71
N VAL A 79 -1.82 2.64 8.03
CA VAL A 79 -0.94 1.89 8.93
C VAL A 79 -1.75 1.33 10.10
N ALA A 80 -1.87 0.01 10.17
CA ALA A 80 -2.41 -0.65 11.35
C ALA A 80 -1.34 -0.67 12.45
N VAL A 81 -1.72 -0.15 13.63
CA VAL A 81 -0.87 -0.08 14.84
C VAL A 81 -1.59 -0.74 16.01
N PRO A 82 -0.88 -1.24 17.04
CA PRO A 82 -1.51 -1.80 18.23
C PRO A 82 -2.47 -0.83 18.95
N LYS A 83 -3.49 -1.36 19.64
CA LYS A 83 -4.50 -0.56 20.36
C LYS A 83 -3.87 0.46 21.33
N LYS A 84 -2.85 0.05 22.08
CA LYS A 84 -2.20 0.87 23.12
C LYS A 84 -1.04 1.73 22.61
N THR A 85 -0.94 1.97 21.30
CA THR A 85 0.20 2.68 20.68
C THR A 85 0.48 4.04 21.30
N PHE A 86 -0.56 4.81 21.60
CA PHE A 86 -0.41 6.16 22.18
C PHE A 86 -0.04 6.15 23.66
N GLU A 87 -0.45 5.12 24.39
CA GLU A 87 -0.11 4.93 25.82
C GLU A 87 1.33 4.43 25.97
N LEU A 88 1.71 3.43 25.18
CA LEU A 88 2.97 2.68 25.29
C LEU A 88 4.04 3.18 24.30
N HIS A 89 4.06 4.47 23.97
CA HIS A 89 4.86 5.04 22.88
C HIS A 89 6.38 4.71 22.89
N GLN A 90 6.96 4.28 24.02
CA GLN A 90 8.37 3.86 24.10
C GLN A 90 8.60 2.36 23.85
N GLU A 91 7.55 1.54 23.90
CA GLU A 91 7.64 0.10 23.61
C GLU A 91 7.80 -0.17 22.11
N LYS A 92 8.15 -1.41 21.78
CA LYS A 92 8.30 -1.87 20.40
C LYS A 92 7.21 -2.87 20.03
N ALA A 93 6.70 -2.75 18.81
CA ALA A 93 5.70 -3.67 18.30
C ALA A 93 5.82 -3.87 16.78
N SER A 94 4.92 -4.68 16.23
CA SER A 94 4.75 -4.82 14.78
C SER A 94 3.65 -3.90 14.28
N ILE A 95 3.85 -3.33 13.09
CA ILE A 95 2.85 -2.55 12.36
C ILE A 95 2.65 -3.14 10.96
N LEU A 96 1.48 -2.88 10.36
CA LEU A 96 1.22 -3.18 8.95
C LEU A 96 1.03 -1.86 8.20
N VAL A 97 1.88 -1.61 7.21
CA VAL A 97 1.75 -0.48 6.29
C VAL A 97 1.04 -0.98 5.04
N SER A 98 0.07 -0.22 4.52
CA SER A 98 -0.77 -0.61 3.39
C SER A 98 -0.92 0.55 2.42
N GLY A 99 -0.62 0.33 1.15
CA GLY A 99 -0.80 1.34 0.11
C GLY A 99 -0.26 0.92 -1.25
N THR A 100 -0.38 1.82 -2.21
CA THR A 100 0.14 1.63 -3.57
C THR A 100 1.63 1.94 -3.63
N VAL A 101 2.33 1.44 -4.66
CA VAL A 101 3.75 1.74 -4.89
C VAL A 101 4.00 3.25 -4.92
N HIS A 102 3.09 4.02 -5.51
CA HIS A 102 3.12 5.48 -5.50
C HIS A 102 3.12 6.04 -4.07
N GLN A 103 2.23 5.56 -3.21
CA GLN A 103 2.11 6.01 -1.82
C GLN A 103 3.33 5.65 -1.00
N TYR A 104 3.91 4.46 -1.20
CA TYR A 104 5.16 4.07 -0.55
C TYR A 104 6.33 4.97 -0.96
N ARG A 105 6.47 5.31 -2.25
CA ARG A 105 7.51 6.25 -2.71
C ARG A 105 7.38 7.62 -2.04
N LEU A 106 6.15 8.12 -1.90
CA LEU A 106 5.88 9.35 -1.17
C LEU A 106 6.21 9.20 0.32
N LEU A 107 5.75 8.14 0.98
CA LEU A 107 6.04 7.84 2.39
C LEU A 107 7.55 7.82 2.64
N ILE A 108 8.32 7.06 1.86
CA ILE A 108 9.78 6.95 2.00
C ILE A 108 10.44 8.32 1.93
N SER A 109 10.03 9.17 0.98
CA SER A 109 10.52 10.55 0.87
C SER A 109 10.20 11.39 2.12
N LYS A 110 9.02 11.23 2.72
CA LYS A 110 8.69 11.89 4.00
C LYS A 110 9.55 11.34 5.14
N LEU A 111 9.69 10.02 5.25
CA LEU A 111 10.44 9.35 6.32
C LEU A 111 11.93 9.71 6.32
N LYS A 112 12.55 9.90 5.14
CA LYS A 112 13.94 10.35 5.00
C LYS A 112 14.21 11.74 5.61
N ARG A 113 13.18 12.56 5.86
CA ARG A 113 13.31 13.90 6.46
C ARG A 113 13.19 13.92 7.99
N HIS A 114 12.84 12.80 8.61
CA HIS A 114 12.78 12.67 10.07
C HIS A 114 14.17 12.38 10.67
N TYR A 115 14.21 12.13 11.99
CA TYR A 115 15.42 11.76 12.70
C TYR A 115 15.94 10.36 12.32
N SER A 116 17.21 10.11 12.65
CA SER A 116 18.00 8.95 12.20
C SER A 116 17.30 7.57 12.31
N ARG A 117 16.55 7.31 13.38
CA ARG A 117 15.86 6.02 13.57
C ARG A 117 14.77 5.77 12.51
N ILE A 118 14.00 6.80 12.16
CA ILE A 118 13.00 6.71 11.10
C ILE A 118 13.67 6.67 9.72
N GLN A 119 14.76 7.41 9.52
CA GLN A 119 15.52 7.35 8.27
C GLN A 119 16.03 5.94 7.96
N LYS A 120 16.44 5.17 8.98
CA LYS A 120 16.83 3.75 8.81
C LYS A 120 15.66 2.90 8.32
N ILE A 121 14.47 3.06 8.91
CA ILE A 121 13.25 2.39 8.44
C ILE A 121 12.94 2.76 6.98
N ALA A 122 13.14 4.02 6.60
CA ALA A 122 12.92 4.48 5.22
C ALA A 122 13.82 3.76 4.21
N ILE A 123 15.10 3.58 4.53
CA ILE A 123 16.09 2.90 3.69
C ILE A 123 15.76 1.40 3.57
N GLU A 124 15.41 0.76 4.68
CA GLU A 124 15.00 -0.65 4.68
C GLU A 124 13.71 -0.86 3.88
N LEU A 125 12.74 0.04 4.03
CA LEU A 125 11.48 0.01 3.29
C LEU A 125 11.71 0.21 1.79
N GLU A 126 12.56 1.15 1.40
CA GLU A 126 12.95 1.37 -0.01
C GLU A 126 13.58 0.11 -0.61
N THR A 127 14.51 -0.53 0.11
CA THR A 127 15.17 -1.78 -0.33
C THR A 127 14.17 -2.91 -0.54
N ILE A 128 13.14 -3.01 0.31
CA ILE A 128 12.09 -4.02 0.15
C ILE A 128 11.18 -3.67 -1.04
N MET A 129 10.79 -2.40 -1.19
CA MET A 129 9.96 -1.95 -2.31
C MET A 129 10.61 -2.28 -3.65
N ASP A 130 11.90 -2.00 -3.83
CA ASP A 130 12.60 -2.29 -5.09
C ASP A 130 12.58 -3.78 -5.50
N LYS A 131 12.34 -4.71 -4.56
CA LYS A 131 12.26 -6.15 -4.83
C LYS A 131 10.86 -6.66 -5.11
N ILE A 132 9.83 -5.90 -4.74
CA ILE A 132 8.44 -6.37 -4.75
C ILE A 132 7.52 -5.53 -5.64
N THR A 133 8.04 -4.56 -6.39
CA THR A 133 7.24 -3.70 -7.29
C THR A 133 7.42 -4.04 -8.75
#